data_AF-A0A6A7GGD4-F1
#
_entry.id   AF-A0A6A7GGD4-F1
#
_cell.length_a   1.000
_cell.length_b   1.000
_cell.length_c   1.000
_cell.angle_alpha   90.00
_cell.angle_beta   90.00
_cell.angle_gamma   90.00
#
_symmetry.space_group_name_H-M   'P 1'
#
loop_
_entity.id
_entity.type
_entity.pdbx_description
1 polymer ?
#
loop_
_entity_poly.entity_id
_entity_poly.type
_entity_poly.pdbx_seq_one_letter_code
_entity_poly.pdbx_strand_id
1 'polypeptide(L)'
;MGILDRYIGKTVFAATLLTLFVLLGLSGIIKFVEQMRSVGQGSYDVLSAAYFVLLKMPVEMTEFFPMAALIGALIGLGSLAGSSELIVMQAAGISKVRIAGAVLKTAVPMVIAVMLLAEFVAPVTDKEAYSMRDLARSGASGVSNKYGVWVKNGNAFISIGRMNSQ
;
A
#
# COMPACT_ATOMS: atom_id res chain seq x y z
N MET A 1 -15.30 -13.94 -20.08
CA MET A 1 -16.07 -12.92 -19.33
C MET A 1 -17.24 -12.49 -20.21
N GLY A 2 -18.46 -12.50 -19.68
CA GLY A 2 -19.59 -11.88 -20.38
C GLY A 2 -19.43 -10.36 -20.45
N ILE A 3 -20.17 -9.69 -21.35
CA ILE A 3 -20.11 -8.22 -21.51
C ILE A 3 -20.47 -7.52 -20.18
N LEU A 4 -21.48 -8.05 -19.47
CA LEU A 4 -21.91 -7.58 -18.15
C LEU A 4 -20.85 -7.78 -17.07
N ASP A 5 -20.16 -8.93 -17.07
CA ASP A 5 -19.09 -9.20 -16.10
C ASP A 5 -17.97 -8.16 -16.23
N ARG A 6 -17.58 -7.83 -17.48
CA ARG A 6 -16.57 -6.83 -17.76
C ARG A 6 -17.04 -5.42 -17.39
N TYR A 7 -18.31 -5.11 -17.60
CA TYR A 7 -18.87 -3.80 -17.28
C TYR A 7 -18.93 -3.56 -15.77
N ILE A 8 -19.55 -4.46 -15.00
CA ILE A 8 -19.58 -4.40 -13.53
C ILE A 8 -18.14 -4.36 -12.99
N GLY A 9 -17.29 -5.22 -13.54
CA GLY A 9 -15.88 -5.28 -13.19
C GLY A 9 -15.12 -3.98 -13.41
N LYS A 10 -15.31 -3.31 -14.56
CA LYS A 10 -14.66 -2.04 -14.87
C LYS A 10 -15.13 -0.94 -13.92
N THR A 11 -16.42 -0.89 -13.60
CA THR A 11 -16.98 0.10 -12.66
C THR A 11 -16.42 -0.09 -11.25
N VAL A 12 -16.42 -1.33 -10.73
CA VAL A 12 -15.85 -1.63 -9.41
C VAL A 12 -14.35 -1.39 -9.38
N PHE A 13 -13.61 -1.84 -10.40
CA PHE A 13 -12.17 -1.63 -10.50
C PHE A 13 -11.82 -0.14 -10.50
N ALA A 14 -12.50 0.67 -11.31
CA ALA A 14 -12.28 2.11 -11.36
C ALA A 14 -12.59 2.79 -10.02
N ALA A 15 -13.70 2.41 -9.37
CA ALA A 15 -14.07 2.93 -8.06
C ALA A 15 -13.05 2.56 -6.98
N THR A 16 -12.56 1.33 -6.95
CA THR A 16 -11.48 0.92 -6.03
C THR A 16 -10.19 1.68 -6.31
N LEU A 17 -9.78 1.83 -7.57
CA LEU A 17 -8.56 2.55 -7.90
C LEU A 17 -8.62 4.02 -7.49
N LEU A 18 -9.76 4.66 -7.71
CA LEU A 18 -10.01 6.05 -7.28
C LEU A 18 -9.97 6.16 -5.76
N THR A 19 -10.64 5.25 -5.05
CA THR A 19 -10.64 5.26 -3.58
C THR A 19 -9.22 5.06 -3.04
N LEU A 20 -8.48 4.12 -3.61
CA LEU A 20 -7.09 3.85 -3.25
C LEU A 20 -6.21 5.07 -3.50
N PHE A 21 -6.36 5.73 -4.65
CA PHE A 21 -5.64 6.97 -4.96
C PHE A 21 -5.90 8.08 -3.93
N VAL A 22 -7.16 8.26 -3.51
CA VAL A 22 -7.52 9.25 -2.48
C VAL A 22 -6.89 8.92 -1.13
N LEU A 23 -6.95 7.65 -0.71
CA LEU A 23 -6.36 7.21 0.56
C LEU A 23 -4.83 7.38 0.56
N LEU A 24 -4.17 6.98 -0.53
CA LEU A 24 -2.72 7.15 -0.69
C LEU A 24 -2.32 8.62 -0.78
N GLY A 25 -3.11 9.45 -1.45
CA GLY A 25 -2.85 10.89 -1.54
C GLY A 25 -2.90 11.56 -0.16
N LEU A 26 -3.95 11.26 0.63
CA LEU A 26 -4.09 11.78 1.98
C LEU A 26 -2.93 11.31 2.88
N SER A 27 -2.66 10.00 2.88
CA SER A 27 -1.59 9.41 3.69
C SER A 27 -0.21 9.94 3.29
N GLY A 28 0.05 10.08 1.98
CA GLY A 28 1.29 10.65 1.45
C GLY A 28 1.52 12.09 1.92
N ILE A 29 0.48 12.93 1.94
CA ILE A 29 0.59 14.30 2.48
C ILE A 29 0.92 14.27 3.98
N ILE A 30 0.26 13.42 4.76
CA ILE A 30 0.51 13.29 6.20
C ILE A 30 1.97 12.90 6.45
N LYS A 31 2.47 11.86 5.77
CA LYS A 31 3.86 11.42 5.92
C LYS A 31 4.87 12.45 5.43
N PHE A 32 4.56 13.17 4.36
CA PHE A 32 5.42 14.25 3.88
C PHE A 32 5.54 15.35 4.94
N VAL A 33 4.43 15.78 5.54
CA VAL A 33 4.43 16.76 6.64
C VAL A 33 5.18 16.25 7.87
N GLU A 34 5.07 14.95 8.18
CA GLU A 34 5.82 14.32 9.26
C GLU A 34 7.33 14.35 8.99
N GLN A 35 7.75 14.01 7.76
CA GLN A 35 9.16 14.05 7.36
C GLN A 35 9.71 15.48 7.34
N MET A 36 8.91 16.47 6.97
CA MET A 36 9.29 17.89 7.02
C MET A 36 9.72 18.36 8.41
N ARG A 37 9.21 17.76 9.50
CA ARG A 37 9.67 18.05 10.87
C ARG A 37 11.10 17.59 11.14
N SER A 38 11.60 16.63 10.38
CA SER A 38 12.94 16.06 10.49
C SER A 38 13.93 16.64 9.48
N VAL A 39 13.45 17.46 8.53
CA VAL A 39 14.28 18.18 7.56
C VAL A 39 15.15 19.20 8.29
N GLY A 40 16.44 19.25 7.95
CA GLY A 40 17.43 20.10 8.61
C GLY A 40 18.28 19.41 9.69
N GLN A 41 18.06 18.11 9.97
CA GLN A 41 18.98 17.30 10.78
C GLN A 41 20.00 16.58 9.89
N GLY A 42 21.25 17.05 9.85
CA GLY A 42 22.32 16.44 9.04
C GLY A 42 22.24 16.83 7.56
N SER A 43 22.33 15.86 6.64
CA SER A 43 22.21 16.07 5.18
C SER A 43 20.80 15.76 4.66
N TYR A 44 19.79 15.70 5.54
CA TYR A 44 18.41 15.36 5.18
C TYR A 44 17.67 16.58 4.64
N ASP A 45 17.52 16.61 3.31
CA ASP A 45 16.87 17.68 2.54
C ASP A 45 15.41 17.35 2.17
N VAL A 46 14.64 18.36 1.75
CA VAL A 46 13.24 18.24 1.31
C VAL A 46 13.09 17.21 0.17
N LEU A 47 14.05 17.15 -0.75
CA LEU A 47 14.08 16.15 -1.82
C LEU A 47 14.22 14.71 -1.28
N SER A 48 15.00 14.53 -0.21
CA SER A 48 15.15 13.22 0.45
C SER A 48 13.86 12.80 1.14
N ALA A 49 13.15 13.75 1.75
CA ALA A 49 11.83 13.51 2.34
C ALA A 49 10.78 13.13 1.28
N ALA A 50 10.74 13.82 0.14
CA ALA A 50 9.84 13.48 -0.97
C ALA A 50 10.14 12.08 -1.52
N TYR A 51 11.42 11.75 -1.73
CA TYR A 51 11.82 10.42 -2.20
C TYR A 51 11.47 9.32 -1.20
N PHE A 52 11.67 9.55 0.10
CA PHE A 52 11.25 8.63 1.16
C PHE A 52 9.74 8.33 1.10
N VAL A 53 8.90 9.36 0.92
CA VAL A 53 7.45 9.18 0.81
C VAL A 53 7.10 8.36 -0.44
N LEU A 54 7.75 8.61 -1.58
CA LEU A 54 7.56 7.82 -2.80
C LEU A 54 7.94 6.35 -2.62
N LEU A 55 9.06 6.06 -1.97
CA LEU A 55 9.49 4.69 -1.63
C LEU A 55 8.50 3.97 -0.68
N LYS A 56 7.79 4.72 0.17
CA LYS A 56 6.77 4.16 1.06
C LYS A 56 5.42 3.91 0.39
N MET A 57 5.14 4.53 -0.77
CA MET A 57 3.85 4.37 -1.46
C MET A 57 3.47 2.91 -1.78
N PRO A 58 4.38 2.03 -2.25
CA PRO A 58 4.03 0.62 -2.51
C PRO A 58 3.60 -0.13 -1.26
N VAL A 59 4.26 0.14 -0.12
CA VAL A 59 3.90 -0.45 1.17
C VAL A 59 2.51 -0.01 1.59
N GLU A 60 2.24 1.29 1.52
CA GLU A 60 0.91 1.82 1.83
C GLU A 60 -0.18 1.32 0.90
N MET A 61 0.11 1.13 -0.39
CA MET A 61 -0.84 0.55 -1.32
C MET A 61 -1.29 -0.83 -0.82
N THR A 62 -0.38 -1.65 -0.28
CA THR A 62 -0.73 -2.97 0.27
C THR A 62 -1.51 -2.89 1.57
N GLU A 63 -1.24 -1.90 2.42
CA GLU A 63 -1.92 -1.70 3.70
C GLU A 63 -3.35 -1.17 3.51
N PHE A 64 -3.55 -0.19 2.62
CA PHE A 64 -4.85 0.43 2.36
C PHE A 64 -5.72 -0.33 1.35
N PHE A 65 -5.16 -1.27 0.58
CA PHE A 65 -5.90 -1.98 -0.45
C PHE A 65 -7.19 -2.66 0.05
N PRO A 66 -7.22 -3.39 1.18
CA PRO A 66 -8.45 -4.02 1.66
C PRO A 66 -9.56 -3.00 1.96
N MET A 67 -9.22 -1.86 2.58
CA MET A 67 -10.18 -0.78 2.83
C MET A 67 -10.65 -0.13 1.52
N ALA A 68 -9.72 0.12 0.59
CA ALA A 68 -10.04 0.70 -0.72
C ALA A 68 -10.93 -0.23 -1.56
N ALA A 69 -10.70 -1.55 -1.49
CA ALA A 69 -11.50 -2.55 -2.17
C ALA A 69 -12.93 -2.59 -1.62
N LEU A 70 -13.09 -2.53 -0.29
CA LEU A 70 -14.40 -2.47 0.36
C LEU A 70 -15.18 -1.22 -0.07
N ILE A 71 -14.58 -0.04 0.09
CA ILE A 71 -15.23 1.24 -0.22
C ILE A 71 -15.49 1.35 -1.73
N GLY A 72 -14.51 0.98 -2.56
CA GLY A 72 -14.64 0.99 -4.01
C GLY A 72 -15.72 0.04 -4.53
N ALA A 73 -15.86 -1.16 -3.94
CA ALA A 73 -16.95 -2.06 -4.29
C ALA A 73 -18.32 -1.49 -3.87
N LEU A 74 -18.41 -0.87 -2.70
CA LEU A 74 -19.62 -0.19 -2.23
C LEU A 74 -20.02 0.96 -3.17
N ILE A 75 -19.07 1.81 -3.55
CA ILE A 75 -19.29 2.93 -4.46
C ILE A 75 -19.63 2.42 -5.87
N GLY A 76 -18.89 1.44 -6.39
CA GLY A 76 -19.10 0.90 -7.73
C GLY A 76 -20.46 0.21 -7.88
N LEU A 77 -20.81 -0.68 -6.95
CA LEU A 77 -22.12 -1.33 -6.95
C LEU A 77 -23.25 -0.35 -6.59
N GLY A 78 -22.99 0.60 -5.69
CA GLY A 78 -23.92 1.65 -5.31
C GLY A 78 -24.24 2.59 -6.47
N SER A 79 -23.26 2.91 -7.31
CA SER A 79 -23.46 3.70 -8.54
C SER A 79 -24.36 2.96 -9.52
N LEU A 80 -24.12 1.66 -9.75
CA LEU A 80 -24.97 0.81 -10.60
C LEU A 80 -26.39 0.64 -10.03
N ALA A 81 -26.53 0.66 -8.70
CA ALA A 81 -27.84 0.64 -8.05
C ALA A 81 -28.56 1.98 -8.19
N GLY A 82 -27.84 3.10 -8.05
CA GLY A 82 -28.38 4.46 -8.18
C GLY A 82 -28.84 4.80 -9.59
N SER A 83 -28.18 4.28 -10.62
CA SER A 83 -28.63 4.38 -12.02
C SER A 83 -29.70 3.35 -12.41
N SER A 84 -30.21 2.55 -11.45
CA SER A 84 -31.13 1.44 -11.67
C SER A 84 -30.63 0.33 -12.60
N GLU A 85 -29.35 0.33 -13.00
CA GLU A 85 -28.75 -0.69 -13.86
C GLU A 85 -28.76 -2.07 -13.20
N LEU A 86 -28.50 -2.12 -11.88
CA LEU A 86 -28.53 -3.37 -11.12
C LEU A 86 -29.96 -3.97 -11.06
N ILE A 87 -30.98 -3.12 -11.09
CA ILE A 87 -32.40 -3.52 -11.06
C ILE A 87 -32.79 -4.05 -12.45
N VAL A 88 -32.39 -3.37 -13.52
CA VAL A 88 -32.64 -3.81 -14.91
C VAL A 88 -31.98 -5.16 -15.18
N MET A 89 -30.76 -5.38 -14.71
CA MET A 89 -30.09 -6.69 -14.84
C MET A 89 -30.90 -7.80 -14.15
N GLN A 90 -31.43 -7.55 -12.96
CA GLN A 90 -32.25 -8.52 -12.24
C GLN A 90 -33.59 -8.77 -12.94
N ALA A 91 -34.24 -7.74 -13.47
CA ALA A 91 -35.46 -7.85 -14.26
C ALA A 91 -35.26 -8.65 -15.57
N ALA A 92 -34.05 -8.58 -16.15
CA ALA A 92 -33.64 -9.38 -17.31
C ALA A 92 -33.27 -10.84 -16.95
N GLY A 93 -33.51 -11.28 -15.72
CA GLY A 93 -33.28 -12.67 -15.28
C GLY A 93 -31.87 -12.96 -14.75
N ILE A 94 -31.06 -11.93 -14.47
CA ILE A 94 -29.72 -12.13 -13.89
C ILE A 94 -29.81 -12.28 -12.37
N SER A 95 -29.35 -13.42 -11.88
CA SER A 95 -29.31 -13.68 -10.44
C SER A 95 -28.28 -12.81 -9.71
N LYS A 96 -28.58 -12.46 -8.46
CA LYS A 96 -27.66 -11.72 -7.57
C LYS A 96 -26.31 -12.44 -7.40
N VAL A 97 -26.33 -13.77 -7.37
CA VAL A 97 -25.12 -14.61 -7.28
C VAL A 97 -24.23 -14.43 -8.50
N ARG A 98 -24.80 -14.29 -9.70
CA ARG A 98 -24.03 -14.03 -10.91
C ARG A 98 -23.35 -12.66 -10.89
N ILE A 99 -24.03 -11.64 -10.35
CA ILE A 99 -23.46 -10.30 -10.14
C ILE A 99 -22.30 -10.38 -9.14
N ALA A 100 -22.49 -11.06 -8.00
CA ALA A 100 -21.42 -11.29 -7.02
C ALA A 100 -20.22 -12.04 -7.64
N GLY A 101 -20.49 -13.04 -8.49
CA GLY A 101 -19.47 -13.76 -9.23
C GLY A 101 -18.70 -12.87 -10.23
N ALA A 102 -19.35 -11.89 -10.86
CA ALA A 102 -18.67 -10.92 -11.71
C ALA A 102 -17.70 -10.04 -10.90
N VAL A 103 -18.12 -9.56 -9.73
CA VAL A 103 -17.27 -8.78 -8.81
C VAL A 103 -16.08 -9.60 -8.32
N LEU A 104 -16.30 -10.86 -7.92
CA LEU A 104 -15.22 -11.76 -7.50
C LEU A 104 -14.20 -12.01 -8.61
N LYS A 105 -14.65 -12.23 -9.85
CA LYS A 105 -13.75 -12.39 -11.01
C LYS A 105 -12.87 -11.16 -11.24
N THR A 106 -13.32 -9.96 -10.86
CA THR A 106 -12.51 -8.75 -10.92
C THR A 106 -11.65 -8.52 -9.69
N ALA A 107 -12.08 -8.97 -8.52
CA ALA A 107 -11.28 -8.89 -7.29
C ALA A 107 -10.05 -9.80 -7.35
N VAL A 108 -10.17 -11.01 -7.90
CA VAL A 108 -9.05 -11.97 -8.01
C VAL A 108 -7.79 -11.37 -8.66
N PRO A 109 -7.84 -10.78 -9.88
CA PRO A 109 -6.64 -10.21 -10.49
C PRO A 109 -6.09 -9.02 -9.71
N MET A 110 -6.93 -8.24 -9.01
CA MET A 110 -6.46 -7.15 -8.17
C MET A 110 -5.71 -7.66 -6.94
N VAL A 111 -6.24 -8.69 -6.27
CA VAL A 111 -5.58 -9.34 -5.13
C VAL A 111 -4.24 -9.92 -5.54
N ILE A 112 -4.17 -10.61 -6.68
CA ILE A 112 -2.91 -11.14 -7.21
C ILE A 112 -1.90 -10.00 -7.46
N ALA A 113 -2.33 -8.90 -8.09
CA ALA A 113 -1.46 -7.76 -8.35
C ALA A 113 -0.90 -7.16 -7.05
N VAL A 114 -1.75 -6.98 -6.03
CA VAL A 114 -1.33 -6.44 -4.73
C VAL A 114 -0.43 -7.41 -3.98
N MET A 115 -0.70 -8.71 -4.06
CA MET A 115 0.14 -9.74 -3.45
C MET A 115 1.54 -9.74 -4.06
N LEU A 116 1.65 -9.61 -5.39
CA LEU A 116 2.95 -9.46 -6.06
C LEU A 116 3.66 -8.17 -5.63
N LEU A 117 2.94 -7.06 -5.48
CA LEU A 117 3.51 -5.82 -4.95
C LEU A 117 3.99 -6.00 -3.50
N ALA A 118 3.24 -6.71 -2.68
CA ALA A 118 3.56 -6.97 -1.28
C ALA A 118 4.80 -7.86 -1.12
N GLU A 119 4.99 -8.85 -1.99
CA GLU A 119 6.13 -9.77 -1.89
C GLU A 119 7.41 -9.19 -2.51
N PHE A 120 7.30 -8.54 -3.67
CA PHE A 120 8.49 -8.14 -4.44
C PHE A 120 8.88 -6.67 -4.25
N VAL A 121 7.91 -5.77 -4.14
CA VAL A 121 8.16 -4.32 -4.17
C VAL A 121 8.22 -3.76 -2.75
N ALA A 122 7.20 -4.03 -1.94
CA ALA A 122 7.07 -3.49 -0.59
C ALA A 122 8.31 -3.73 0.29
N PRO A 123 8.87 -4.94 0.43
CA PRO A 123 10.01 -5.15 1.33
C PRO A 123 11.30 -4.50 0.82
N VAL A 124 11.47 -4.37 -0.50
CA VAL A 124 12.65 -3.75 -1.10
C VAL A 124 12.61 -2.24 -0.87
N THR A 125 11.48 -1.61 -1.20
CA THR A 125 11.34 -0.16 -1.05
C THR A 125 11.29 0.27 0.41
N ASP A 126 10.73 -0.56 1.30
CA ASP A 126 10.69 -0.27 2.73
C ASP A 126 12.10 -0.25 3.36
N LYS A 127 12.94 -1.25 3.02
CA LYS A 127 14.33 -1.34 3.47
C LYS A 127 15.17 -0.18 2.94
N GLU A 128 15.03 0.15 1.65
CA GLU A 128 15.72 1.28 1.05
C GLU A 128 15.32 2.61 1.70
N ALA A 129 14.02 2.82 1.95
CA ALA A 129 13.54 4.03 2.62
C ALA A 129 14.17 4.23 4.00
N TYR A 130 14.23 3.16 4.82
CA TYR A 130 14.85 3.24 6.14
C TYR A 130 16.36 3.43 6.06
N SER A 131 17.05 2.66 5.21
CA SER A 131 18.50 2.78 5.01
C SER A 131 18.88 4.21 4.60
N MET A 132 18.16 4.80 3.62
CA MET A 132 18.42 6.17 3.18
C MET A 132 18.18 7.21 4.26
N ARG A 133 17.10 7.07 5.04
CA ARG A 133 16.80 7.99 6.14
C ARG A 133 17.88 7.94 7.22
N ASP A 134 18.35 6.74 7.55
CA ASP A 134 19.35 6.54 8.59
C ASP A 134 20.73 7.02 8.13
N LEU A 135 21.09 6.79 6.85
CA LEU A 135 22.28 7.34 6.19
C LEU A 135 22.26 8.87 6.20
N ALA A 136 21.17 9.49 5.78
CA ALA A 136 21.06 10.95 5.67
C ALA A 136 21.04 11.68 7.03
N ARG A 137 20.55 11.03 8.08
CA ARG A 137 20.55 11.58 9.45
C ARG A 137 21.85 11.34 10.21
N SER A 138 22.53 10.22 9.98
CA SER A 138 23.71 9.81 10.77
C SER A 138 25.06 9.97 10.06
N GLY A 139 25.07 10.12 8.73
CA GLY A 139 26.29 10.29 7.92
C GLY A 139 27.19 9.05 7.82
N ALA A 140 26.78 7.90 8.37
CA ALA A 140 27.57 6.67 8.38
C ALA A 140 26.77 5.48 7.84
N SER A 141 27.36 4.76 6.87
CA SER A 141 26.81 3.53 6.30
C SER A 141 26.79 2.41 7.33
N GLY A 142 25.61 2.17 7.88
CA GLY A 142 25.37 1.15 8.88
C GLY A 142 24.54 1.74 10.01
N VAL A 143 23.57 0.96 10.50
CA VAL A 143 22.84 1.27 11.73
C VAL A 143 23.88 1.63 12.79
N SER A 144 24.08 2.93 13.03
CA SER A 144 24.94 3.43 14.09
C SER A 144 24.17 3.20 15.37
N ASN A 145 24.09 1.92 15.74
CA ASN A 145 23.51 1.46 16.97
C ASN A 145 24.51 1.85 18.06
N LYS A 146 24.45 3.12 18.47
CA LYS A 146 25.23 3.68 19.57
C LYS A 146 25.01 2.88 20.86
N TYR A 147 23.93 2.10 20.90
CA TYR A 147 23.50 1.22 21.98
C TYR A 147 23.49 -0.21 21.41
N GLY A 148 24.43 -1.09 21.78
CA GLY A 148 24.63 -2.41 21.16
C GLY A 148 23.36 -3.26 20.94
N VAL A 149 23.38 -4.15 19.95
CA VAL A 149 22.27 -5.07 19.66
C VAL A 149 22.26 -6.21 20.68
N TRP A 150 21.14 -6.41 21.35
CA TRP A 150 20.94 -7.57 22.21
C TRP A 150 20.21 -8.66 21.44
N VAL A 151 20.83 -9.83 21.35
CA VAL A 151 20.23 -11.01 20.72
C VAL A 151 20.06 -12.08 21.77
N LYS A 152 18.86 -12.64 21.86
CA LYS A 152 18.59 -13.80 22.71
C LYS A 152 18.57 -15.05 21.83
N ASN A 153 19.47 -15.99 22.10
CA ASN A 153 19.49 -17.31 21.47
C ASN A 153 19.30 -18.37 22.55
N GLY A 154 18.09 -18.93 22.64
CA GLY A 154 17.71 -19.86 23.71
C GLY A 154 17.87 -19.23 25.09
N ASN A 155 18.76 -19.78 25.92
CA ASN A 155 19.10 -19.26 27.25
C ASN A 155 20.25 -18.24 27.26
N ALA A 156 20.91 -17.97 26.12
CA ALA A 156 22.02 -17.04 26.05
C ALA A 156 21.53 -15.64 25.63
N PHE A 157 22.02 -14.61 26.35
CA PHE A 157 21.87 -13.21 25.98
C PHE A 157 23.22 -12.70 25.48
N ILE A 158 23.30 -12.33 24.21
CA ILE A 158 24.52 -11.85 23.55
C ILE A 158 24.34 -10.36 23.28
N SER A 159 25.29 -9.54 23.74
CA SER A 159 25.33 -8.10 23.45
C SER A 159 26.42 -7.82 22.42
N ILE A 160 26.05 -7.29 21.25
CA ILE A 160 26.96 -6.90 20.18
C ILE A 160 27.12 -5.38 20.23
N GLY A 161 28.24 -4.90 20.78
CA GLY A 161 28.50 -3.48 20.99
C GLY A 161 28.84 -2.69 19.73
N ARG A 162 29.57 -3.28 18.77
CA ARG A 162 29.86 -2.70 17.45
C ARG A 162 29.97 -3.80 16.41
N MET A 163 29.35 -3.57 15.28
CA MET A 163 29.48 -4.43 14.11
C MET A 163 30.43 -3.73 13.14
N ASN A 164 31.66 -4.23 13.03
CA ASN A 164 32.64 -3.67 12.09
C ASN A 164 32.46 -4.36 10.75
N SER A 165 31.95 -3.63 9.75
CA SER A 165 31.88 -4.07 8.36
C SER A 165 33.22 -3.74 7.71
N GLN A 166 34.09 -4.74 7.54
CA GLN A 166 35.18 -4.66 6.55
C GLN A 166 34.63 -4.92 5.16
#